data_AF-A0A3C1N8T8-F1
#
_entry.id   AF-A0A3C1N8T8-F1
#
_cell.length_a   1.000
_cell.length_b   1.000
_cell.length_c   1.000
_cell.angle_alpha   90.00
_cell.angle_beta   90.00
_cell.angle_gamma   90.00
#
_symmetry.space_group_name_H-M   'P 1'
#
loop_
_entity.id
_entity.type
_entity.pdbx_description
1 polymer ?
#
loop_
_entity_poly.entity_id
_entity_poly.type
_entity_poly.pdbx_seq_one_letter_code
_entity_poly.pdbx_strand_id
1 'polypeptide(L)'
;MLTSRGRVSMSGGRRHMARRRAVQALYQGEIMDQSVNEIKLNFLEDSKQAEVDYAYFYHLLEEVSNHRDSIDARLAGCLDRDLAMVDPVERAVLRLGAYELEYQT
;
A
#
# COMPACT_ATOMS: atom_id res chain seq x y z
N MET A 1 -8.69 -4.17 -42.70
CA MET A 1 -9.60 -4.11 -41.53
C MET A 1 -8.88 -4.72 -40.34
N LEU A 2 -8.23 -3.90 -39.50
CA LEU A 2 -7.52 -4.39 -38.31
C LEU A 2 -8.47 -4.46 -37.11
N THR A 3 -8.40 -5.60 -36.43
CA THR A 3 -9.14 -6.01 -35.24
C THR A 3 -8.86 -5.10 -34.04
N SER A 4 -9.94 -4.55 -33.46
CA SER A 4 -9.98 -3.91 -32.15
C SER A 4 -9.58 -4.91 -31.07
N ARG A 5 -8.34 -4.82 -30.55
CA ARG A 5 -7.94 -5.48 -29.30
C ARG A 5 -8.68 -4.78 -28.15
N GLY A 6 -9.43 -5.56 -27.38
CA GLY A 6 -10.20 -5.08 -26.24
C GLY A 6 -9.34 -4.27 -25.28
N ARG A 7 -9.85 -3.10 -24.86
CA ARG A 7 -9.30 -2.36 -23.72
C ARG A 7 -9.41 -3.26 -22.50
N VAL A 8 -8.30 -3.83 -22.07
CA VAL A 8 -8.16 -4.38 -20.71
C VAL A 8 -8.61 -3.29 -19.74
N SER A 9 -9.45 -3.64 -18.77
CA SER A 9 -9.94 -2.72 -17.76
C SER A 9 -8.76 -1.98 -17.09
N MET A 10 -8.58 -0.71 -17.42
CA MET A 10 -7.52 0.16 -16.90
C MET A 10 -7.58 0.31 -15.36
N SER A 11 -8.67 -0.09 -14.72
CA SER A 11 -8.85 -0.06 -13.26
C SER A 11 -7.89 -1.01 -12.53
N GLY A 12 -7.70 -2.23 -13.05
CA GLY A 12 -6.84 -3.24 -12.40
C GLY A 12 -5.37 -2.82 -12.37
N GLY A 13 -4.86 -2.27 -13.48
CA GLY A 13 -3.49 -1.77 -13.56
C GLY A 13 -3.22 -0.58 -12.64
N ARG A 14 -4.16 0.38 -12.57
CA ARG A 14 -4.00 1.56 -11.72
C ARG A 14 -4.05 1.24 -10.22
N ARG A 15 -4.89 0.28 -9.81
CA ARG A 15 -4.92 -0.21 -8.42
C ARG A 15 -3.68 -1.02 -8.07
N HIS A 16 -3.15 -1.82 -8.99
CA HIS A 16 -1.86 -2.49 -8.81
C HIS A 16 -0.74 -1.47 -8.57
N MET A 17 -0.69 -0.41 -9.38
CA MET A 17 0.27 0.68 -9.19
C MET A 17 0.08 1.45 -7.89
N ALA A 18 -1.18 1.67 -7.46
CA ALA A 18 -1.49 2.25 -6.16
C ALA A 18 -0.96 1.41 -4.99
N ARG A 19 -1.13 0.07 -5.02
CA ARG A 19 -0.54 -0.83 -4.01
C ARG A 19 0.98 -0.75 -4.01
N ARG A 20 1.61 -0.76 -5.19
CA ARG A 20 3.07 -0.65 -5.30
C ARG A 20 3.57 0.65 -4.67
N ARG A 21 2.90 1.77 -4.94
CA ARG A 21 3.19 3.08 -4.34
C ARG A 21 2.95 3.07 -2.83
N ALA A 22 1.88 2.44 -2.35
CA ALA A 22 1.57 2.33 -0.92
C ALA A 22 2.69 1.60 -0.16
N VAL A 23 3.19 0.47 -0.69
CA VAL A 23 4.35 -0.24 -0.09
C VAL A 23 5.58 0.67 0.01
N GLN A 24 5.90 1.41 -1.06
CA GLN A 24 7.05 2.33 -1.06
C GLN A 24 6.89 3.43 -0.01
N ALA A 25 5.70 4.01 0.09
CA ALA A 25 5.37 5.06 1.03
C ALA A 25 5.39 4.57 2.49
N LEU A 26 4.85 3.38 2.78
CA LEU A 26 4.91 2.76 4.11
C LEU A 26 6.35 2.46 4.54
N TYR A 27 7.17 1.95 3.61
CA TYR A 27 8.60 1.74 3.84
C TYR A 27 9.33 3.06 4.15
N GLN A 28 9.14 4.09 3.31
CA GLN A 28 9.74 5.41 3.53
C GLN A 28 9.33 5.99 4.88
N GLY A 29 8.06 5.88 5.23
CA GLY A 29 7.53 6.30 6.53
C GLY A 29 8.25 5.68 7.70
N GLU A 30 8.46 4.36 7.67
CA GLU A 30 9.12 3.64 8.74
C GLU A 30 10.63 3.95 8.84
N ILE A 31 11.33 4.08 7.70
CA ILE A 31 12.77 4.37 7.69
C ILE A 31 13.07 5.82 8.07
N MET A 32 12.19 6.75 7.71
CA MET A 32 12.38 8.19 7.92
C MET A 32 11.64 8.72 9.14
N ASP A 33 10.96 7.84 9.90
CA ASP A 33 10.08 8.19 11.04
C ASP A 33 9.05 9.27 10.68
N GLN A 34 8.46 9.18 9.48
CA GLN A 34 7.46 10.12 8.99
C GLN A 34 6.05 9.64 9.33
N SER A 35 5.22 10.60 9.73
CA SER A 35 3.78 10.40 9.86
C SER A 35 3.11 10.18 8.51
N VAL A 36 1.94 9.54 8.51
CA VAL A 36 1.10 9.37 7.31
C VAL A 36 0.81 10.70 6.62
N ASN A 37 0.63 11.77 7.39
CA ASN A 37 0.35 13.09 6.83
C ASN A 37 1.56 13.65 6.09
N GLU A 38 2.77 13.52 6.64
CA GLU A 38 4.00 13.94 5.96
C GLU A 38 4.23 13.12 4.68
N ILE A 39 4.00 11.80 4.75
CA ILE A 39 4.05 10.94 3.57
C ILE A 39 3.03 11.41 2.52
N LYS A 40 1.78 11.67 2.89
CA LYS A 40 0.75 12.17 1.97
C LYS A 40 1.19 13.46 1.26
N LEU A 41 1.80 14.40 2.00
CA LEU A 41 2.33 15.65 1.44
C LEU A 41 3.43 15.40 0.39
N ASN A 42 4.34 14.47 0.65
CA ASN A 42 5.44 14.14 -0.27
C ASN A 42 4.95 13.57 -1.62
N PHE A 43 3.74 13.02 -1.67
CA PHE A 43 3.17 12.42 -2.89
C PHE A 43 2.16 13.34 -3.61
N LEU A 44 1.96 14.57 -3.14
CA LEU A 44 1.07 15.54 -3.79
C LEU A 44 1.53 15.88 -5.21
N GLU A 45 2.83 16.06 -5.43
CA GLU A 45 3.37 16.40 -6.75
C GLU A 45 3.29 15.20 -7.72
N ASP A 46 3.46 14.00 -7.20
CA ASP A 46 3.36 12.73 -7.92
C ASP A 46 1.92 12.45 -8.39
N SER A 47 0.90 12.99 -7.71
CA SER A 47 -0.53 12.76 -7.98
C SER A 47 -1.01 13.06 -9.40
N LYS A 48 -0.19 13.74 -10.20
CA LYS A 48 -0.45 14.05 -11.62
C LYS A 48 -0.23 12.84 -12.55
N GLN A 49 0.34 11.74 -12.05
CA GLN A 49 0.59 10.53 -12.83
C GLN A 49 -0.71 9.73 -13.04
N ALA A 50 -1.25 9.73 -14.27
CA ALA A 50 -2.52 9.06 -14.59
C ALA A 50 -2.51 7.52 -14.42
N GLU A 51 -1.32 6.92 -14.23
CA GLU A 51 -1.12 5.47 -14.10
C GLU A 51 -1.41 4.94 -12.68
N VAL A 52 -1.55 5.82 -11.69
CA VAL A 52 -1.80 5.44 -10.30
C VAL A 52 -3.21 5.87 -9.89
N ASP A 53 -3.94 4.97 -9.24
CA ASP A 53 -5.18 5.34 -8.55
C ASP A 53 -4.83 6.02 -7.20
N TYR A 54 -4.59 7.34 -7.23
CA TYR A 54 -4.16 8.08 -6.03
C TYR A 54 -5.22 8.12 -4.93
N ALA A 55 -6.50 8.09 -5.27
CA ALA A 55 -7.57 8.00 -4.27
C ALA A 55 -7.45 6.68 -3.49
N TYR A 56 -7.24 5.58 -4.21
CA TYR A 56 -7.01 4.27 -3.58
C TYR A 56 -5.68 4.22 -2.82
N PHE A 57 -4.60 4.79 -3.35
CA PHE A 57 -3.32 4.90 -2.65
C PHE A 57 -3.44 5.60 -1.29
N TYR A 58 -4.09 6.77 -1.25
CA TYR A 58 -4.28 7.52 0.00
C TYR A 58 -5.16 6.78 1.00
N HIS A 59 -6.21 6.11 0.50
CA HIS A 59 -7.04 5.22 1.31
C HIS A 59 -6.21 4.10 1.94
N LEU A 60 -5.35 3.42 1.17
CA LEU A 60 -4.49 2.36 1.70
C LEU A 60 -3.54 2.89 2.81
N LEU A 61 -2.91 4.05 2.62
CA LEU A 61 -2.01 4.61 3.63
C LEU A 61 -2.69 4.94 4.95
N GLU A 62 -3.88 5.53 4.86
CA GLU A 62 -4.67 5.91 6.02
C GLU A 62 -5.18 4.68 6.77
N GLU A 63 -5.78 3.74 6.06
CA GLU A 63 -6.42 2.59 6.69
C GLU A 63 -5.41 1.58 7.25
N VAL A 64 -4.28 1.35 6.56
CA VAL A 64 -3.19 0.53 7.11
C VAL A 64 -2.64 1.14 8.40
N SER A 65 -2.58 2.47 8.46
CA SER A 65 -2.07 3.16 9.65
C SER A 65 -3.09 3.19 10.79
N ASN A 66 -4.38 3.38 10.47
CA ASN A 66 -5.48 3.32 11.44
C ASN A 66 -5.63 1.93 12.06
N HIS A 67 -5.34 0.87 11.30
CA HIS A 67 -5.45 -0.52 11.75
C HIS A 67 -4.11 -1.17 12.11
N ARG A 68 -3.02 -0.39 12.18
CA ARG A 68 -1.66 -0.90 12.32
C ARG A 68 -1.51 -1.88 13.48
N ASP A 69 -1.98 -1.52 14.67
CA ASP A 69 -1.83 -2.37 15.86
C ASP A 69 -2.61 -3.69 15.73
N SER A 70 -3.80 -3.65 15.13
CA SER A 70 -4.62 -4.84 14.87
C SER A 70 -3.94 -5.76 13.85
N ILE A 71 -3.45 -5.17 12.75
CA ILE A 71 -2.73 -5.87 11.69
C ILE A 71 -1.45 -6.51 12.23
N ASP A 72 -0.65 -5.76 12.99
CA ASP A 72 0.61 -6.23 13.56
C ASP A 72 0.36 -7.39 14.55
N ALA A 73 -0.71 -7.31 15.36
CA ALA A 73 -1.11 -8.40 16.26
C ALA A 73 -1.55 -9.67 15.51
N ARG A 74 -2.29 -9.53 14.40
CA ARG A 74 -2.66 -10.65 13.52
C ARG A 74 -1.42 -11.29 12.90
N LEU A 75 -0.52 -10.48 12.35
CA LEU A 75 0.73 -10.94 11.73
C LEU A 75 1.64 -11.66 12.72
N ALA A 76 1.75 -11.17 13.96
CA ALA A 76 2.57 -11.80 14.99
C ALA A 76 2.16 -13.27 15.27
N GLY A 77 0.87 -13.61 15.13
CA GLY A 77 0.39 -14.99 15.26
C GLY A 77 0.71 -15.91 14.08
N CYS A 78 1.22 -15.36 12.97
CA CYS A 78 1.54 -16.09 11.74
C CYS A 78 3.04 -16.17 11.46
N LEU A 79 3.88 -15.60 12.32
CA LEU A 79 5.33 -15.52 12.12
C LEU A 79 6.08 -16.32 13.19
N ASP A 80 7.12 -17.04 12.77
CA ASP A 80 8.04 -17.73 13.68
C ASP A 80 9.05 -16.80 14.37
N ARG A 81 8.95 -15.50 14.08
CA ARG A 81 9.83 -14.43 14.57
C ARG A 81 9.02 -13.17 14.85
N ASP A 82 9.56 -12.29 15.68
CA ASP A 82 8.96 -10.99 15.95
C ASP A 82 8.85 -10.15 14.66
N LEU A 83 7.74 -9.42 14.49
CA LEU A 83 7.49 -8.59 13.32
C LEU A 83 8.54 -7.48 13.18
N ALA A 84 9.10 -7.01 14.30
CA ALA A 84 10.21 -6.04 14.30
C ALA A 84 11.49 -6.58 13.64
N MET A 85 11.66 -7.91 13.61
CA MET A 85 12.82 -8.59 12.99
C MET A 85 12.64 -8.88 11.49
N VAL A 86 11.45 -8.60 10.94
CA VAL A 86 11.17 -8.67 9.51
C VAL A 86 11.80 -7.46 8.80
N ASP A 87 12.28 -7.63 7.58
CA ASP A 87 12.82 -6.51 6.80
C ASP A 87 11.74 -5.42 6.60
N PRO A 88 12.06 -4.12 6.67
CA PRO A 88 11.05 -3.06 6.55
C PRO A 88 10.23 -3.12 5.25
N VAL A 89 10.83 -3.54 4.13
CA VAL A 89 10.09 -3.70 2.87
C VAL A 89 9.11 -4.87 2.96
N GLU A 90 9.56 -6.03 3.47
CA GLU A 90 8.71 -7.20 3.70
C GLU A 90 7.56 -6.87 4.66
N ARG A 91 7.85 -6.15 5.75
CA ARG A 91 6.86 -5.72 6.74
C ARG A 91 5.83 -4.78 6.14
N ALA A 92 6.23 -3.83 5.29
CA ALA A 92 5.29 -2.97 4.56
C ALA A 92 4.36 -3.78 3.63
N VAL A 93 4.90 -4.78 2.92
CA VAL A 93 4.10 -5.69 2.08
C VAL A 93 3.13 -6.50 2.92
N LEU A 94 3.58 -7.08 4.03
CA LEU A 94 2.75 -7.87 4.94
C LEU A 94 1.61 -7.04 5.53
N ARG A 95 1.90 -5.83 6.03
CA ARG A 95 0.88 -4.93 6.59
C ARG A 95 -0.19 -4.57 5.57
N LEU A 96 0.22 -4.20 4.35
CA LEU A 96 -0.70 -3.89 3.27
C LEU A 96 -1.56 -5.10 2.88
N GLY A 97 -0.93 -6.26 2.68
CA GLY A 97 -1.64 -7.49 2.28
C GLY A 97 -2.60 -7.99 3.34
N ALA A 98 -2.20 -7.97 4.61
CA ALA A 98 -3.06 -8.34 5.73
C ALA A 98 -4.28 -7.41 5.84
N TYR A 99 -4.06 -6.09 5.71
CA TYR A 99 -5.15 -5.13 5.67
C TYR A 99 -6.16 -5.44 4.55
N GLU A 100 -5.70 -5.67 3.32
CA GLU A 100 -6.61 -5.92 2.21
C GLU A 100 -7.40 -7.23 2.40
N LEU A 101 -6.75 -8.28 2.91
CA LEU A 101 -7.42 -9.56 3.19
C LEU A 101 -8.45 -9.45 4.31
N GLU A 102 -8.18 -8.67 5.35
CA GLU A 102 -9.05 -8.57 6.53
C GLU A 102 -10.19 -7.56 6.33
N TYR A 103 -9.97 -6.49 5.57
CA TYR A 103 -10.90 -5.35 5.48
C TYR A 103 -11.43 -5.04 4.07
N GLN A 104 -10.88 -5.62 2.99
CA GLN A 104 -11.26 -5.28 1.60
C GLN A 104 -11.62 -6.50 0.72
N THR A 105 -12.17 -7.57 1.31
CA THR A 105 -12.64 -8.74 0.54
C THR A 105 -13.94 -8.47 -0.24
#